data_AF-D4XQK2-F1
#
_entry.id   AF-D4XQK2-F1
#
_cell.length_a   1.000
_cell.length_b   1.000
_cell.length_c   1.000
_cell.angle_alpha   90.00
_cell.angle_beta   90.00
_cell.angle_gamma   90.00
#
_symmetry.space_group_name_H-M   'P 1'
#
loop_
_entity.id
_entity.type
_entity.pdbx_description
1 polymer ?
#
loop_
_entity_poly.entity_id
_entity_poly.type
_entity_poly.pdbx_seq_one_letter_code
_entity_poly.pdbx_strand_id
1 'polypeptide(L)'
;MAKQKLARISITVPETTLSALDQKIVDQHYESRSQAILDMINRHLIDDLAKNDEVMVGTLTLLYDVSLKPLRTQLVDLQQQYLAQVISSLHIQLDDDKVLQVMLMQGVSSDLKAISQQFIALKGVIKGHLELMDAVMPPIAQNT
;
A
#
# COMPACT_ATOMS: atom_id res chain seq x y z
N MET A 1 -17.43 -1.54 20.75
CA MET A 1 -16.87 -0.51 19.85
C MET A 1 -17.94 0.54 19.62
N ALA A 2 -17.62 1.83 19.77
CA ALA A 2 -18.59 2.90 19.57
C ALA A 2 -19.05 2.93 18.10
N LYS A 3 -20.36 2.91 17.86
CA LYS A 3 -20.93 2.97 16.51
C LYS A 3 -20.51 4.31 15.88
N GLN A 4 -19.80 4.26 14.76
CA GLN A 4 -19.41 5.45 14.01
C GLN A 4 -20.66 6.21 13.56
N LYS A 5 -20.70 7.54 13.76
CA LYS A 5 -21.83 8.36 13.32
C LYS A 5 -21.82 8.46 11.80
N LEU A 6 -22.90 8.05 11.15
CA LEU A 6 -23.06 8.13 9.70
C LEU A 6 -23.69 9.48 9.31
N ALA A 7 -23.14 10.13 8.29
CA ALA A 7 -23.74 11.31 7.66
C ALA A 7 -24.42 10.92 6.34
N ARG A 8 -25.57 11.53 6.03
CA ARG A 8 -26.31 11.29 4.78
C ARG A 8 -26.11 12.46 3.83
N ILE A 9 -25.66 12.16 2.61
CA ILE A 9 -25.50 13.13 1.53
C ILE A 9 -26.42 12.75 0.36
N SER A 10 -26.89 13.75 -0.39
CA SER A 10 -27.63 13.56 -1.65
C SER A 10 -26.83 14.22 -2.76
N ILE A 11 -26.59 13.49 -3.84
CA ILE A 11 -25.74 13.93 -4.96
C ILE A 11 -26.57 13.89 -6.24
N THR A 12 -26.53 14.96 -7.02
CA THR A 12 -27.12 15.00 -8.37
C THR A 12 -26.01 14.77 -9.39
N VAL A 13 -26.20 13.79 -10.28
CA VAL A 13 -25.23 13.44 -11.33
C VAL A 13 -25.98 13.16 -12.65
N PRO A 14 -25.31 13.27 -13.81
CA PRO A 14 -25.89 12.80 -15.08
C PRO A 14 -26.27 11.32 -15.02
N GLU A 15 -27.34 10.93 -15.72
CA GLU A 15 -27.81 9.53 -15.77
C GLU A 15 -26.75 8.57 -16.32
N THR A 16 -25.91 9.04 -17.24
CA THR A 16 -24.78 8.27 -17.79
C THR A 16 -23.76 7.93 -16.71
N THR A 17 -23.47 8.87 -15.81
CA THR A 17 -22.56 8.67 -14.67
C THR A 17 -23.16 7.71 -13.65
N LEU A 18 -24.46 7.80 -13.36
CA LEU A 18 -25.15 6.87 -12.47
C LEU A 18 -25.10 5.44 -13.03
N SER A 19 -25.36 5.28 -14.32
CA SER A 19 -25.33 3.98 -15.00
C SER A 19 -23.93 3.36 -14.97
N ALA A 20 -22.89 4.18 -15.20
CA ALA A 20 -21.50 3.72 -15.11
C ALA A 20 -21.11 3.30 -13.68
N LEU A 21 -21.60 4.02 -12.66
CA LEU A 21 -21.40 3.65 -11.26
C LEU A 21 -22.07 2.31 -10.94
N ASP A 22 -23.32 2.12 -11.36
CA ASP A 22 -24.06 0.87 -11.14
C ASP A 22 -23.37 -0.33 -11.78
N GLN A 23 -22.85 -0.17 -13.01
CA GLN A 23 -22.08 -1.24 -13.65
C GLN A 23 -20.84 -1.60 -12.82
N LYS A 24 -20.10 -0.59 -12.35
CA LYS A 24 -18.90 -0.79 -11.54
C LYS A 24 -19.19 -1.47 -10.20
N ILE A 25 -20.36 -1.22 -9.61
CA ILE A 25 -20.82 -1.89 -8.38
C ILE A 25 -20.97 -3.38 -8.62
N VAL A 26 -21.57 -3.77 -9.74
CA VAL A 26 -21.73 -5.18 -10.13
C VAL A 26 -20.38 -5.83 -10.40
N ASP A 27 -19.54 -5.20 -11.23
CA ASP A 27 -18.25 -5.78 -11.63
C ASP A 27 -17.32 -6.01 -10.43
N GLN A 28 -17.33 -5.11 -9.45
CA GLN A 28 -16.46 -5.15 -8.28
C GLN A 28 -17.13 -5.75 -7.02
N HIS A 29 -18.35 -6.30 -7.16
CA HIS A 29 -19.06 -7.02 -6.10
C HIS A 29 -19.29 -6.20 -4.82
N TYR A 30 -19.57 -4.89 -4.96
CA TYR A 30 -19.91 -4.06 -3.81
C TYR A 30 -21.33 -4.37 -3.30
N GLU A 31 -21.54 -4.32 -1.98
CA GLU A 31 -22.85 -4.58 -1.37
C GLU A 31 -23.82 -3.40 -1.53
N SER A 32 -23.30 -2.18 -1.74
CA SER A 32 -24.14 -0.99 -1.96
C SER A 32 -23.43 0.13 -2.71
N ARG A 33 -24.23 1.04 -3.32
CA ARG A 33 -23.74 2.30 -3.88
C ARG A 33 -22.95 3.12 -2.86
N SER A 34 -23.42 3.17 -1.61
CA SER A 34 -22.74 3.92 -0.54
C SER A 34 -21.36 3.34 -0.23
N GLN A 35 -21.21 2.02 -0.23
CA GLN A 35 -19.91 1.36 -0.02
C GLN A 35 -18.94 1.65 -1.18
N ALA A 36 -19.41 1.53 -2.43
CA ALA A 36 -18.60 1.82 -3.60
C ALA A 36 -18.15 3.29 -3.65
N ILE A 37 -19.07 4.22 -3.35
CA ILE A 37 -18.76 5.66 -3.27
C ILE A 37 -17.78 5.94 -2.14
N LEU A 38 -17.98 5.35 -0.95
CA LEU A 38 -17.07 5.52 0.18
C LEU A 38 -15.66 5.02 -0.14
N ASP A 39 -15.53 3.84 -0.75
CA ASP A 39 -14.24 3.29 -1.15
C ASP A 39 -13.58 4.18 -2.23
N MET A 40 -14.33 4.67 -3.22
CA MET A 40 -13.81 5.60 -4.22
C MET A 40 -13.37 6.94 -3.59
N ILE A 41 -14.10 7.47 -2.62
CA ILE A 41 -13.72 8.67 -1.86
C ILE A 41 -12.45 8.40 -1.06
N ASN A 42 -12.41 7.30 -0.31
CA ASN A 42 -11.25 6.94 0.52
C ASN A 42 -10.00 6.75 -0.33
N ARG A 43 -10.07 6.07 -1.48
CA ARG A 43 -8.94 5.95 -2.41
C ARG A 43 -8.43 7.33 -2.84
N HIS A 44 -9.32 8.26 -3.16
CA HIS A 44 -8.93 9.61 -3.56
C HIS A 44 -8.37 10.44 -2.39
N LEU A 45 -8.95 10.29 -1.20
CA LEU A 45 -8.42 10.93 0.02
C LEU A 45 -7.07 10.36 0.40
N ILE A 46 -6.84 9.04 0.28
CA ILE A 46 -5.53 8.40 0.45
C ILE A 46 -4.50 9.02 -0.50
N ASP A 47 -4.86 9.23 -1.77
CA ASP A 47 -3.97 9.89 -2.73
C ASP A 47 -3.58 11.32 -2.30
N ASP A 48 -4.48 12.05 -1.65
CA ASP A 48 -4.22 13.40 -1.12
C ASP A 48 -3.48 13.38 0.23
N LEU A 49 -3.80 12.46 1.14
CA LEU A 49 -3.06 12.25 2.39
C LEU A 49 -1.61 11.82 2.10
N ALA A 50 -1.40 11.01 1.07
CA ALA A 50 -0.07 10.64 0.58
C ALA A 50 0.70 11.83 -0.04
N LYS A 51 0.06 12.99 -0.27
CA LYS A 51 0.72 14.26 -0.62
C LYS A 51 0.95 15.15 0.60
N ASN A 52 0.24 14.91 1.71
CA ASN A 52 0.28 15.73 2.93
C ASN A 52 1.30 15.21 3.97
N ASP A 53 2.10 14.20 3.65
CA ASP A 53 3.12 13.64 4.54
C ASP A 53 2.57 13.13 5.88
N GLU A 54 1.42 12.47 5.81
CA GLU A 54 0.87 11.77 6.97
C GLU A 54 1.54 10.41 7.21
N VAL A 55 1.45 9.93 8.45
CA VAL A 55 1.90 8.58 8.82
C VAL A 55 0.92 7.56 8.25
N MET A 56 1.44 6.68 7.40
CA MET A 56 0.69 5.64 6.70
C MET A 56 1.29 4.26 6.95
N VAL A 57 0.53 3.23 6.60
CA VAL A 57 1.05 1.88 6.40
C VAL A 57 1.08 1.57 4.91
N GLY A 58 1.97 0.67 4.51
CA GLY A 58 2.07 0.24 3.13
C GLY A 58 2.61 -1.16 2.97
N THR A 59 2.43 -1.69 1.76
CA THR A 59 3.09 -2.92 1.32
C THR A 59 4.01 -2.59 0.17
N LEU A 60 5.28 -2.95 0.30
CA LEU A 60 6.23 -2.94 -0.81
C LEU A 60 6.41 -4.37 -1.31
N THR A 61 5.87 -4.64 -2.49
CA THR A 61 6.01 -5.93 -3.16
C THR A 61 7.14 -5.85 -4.17
N LEU A 62 8.12 -6.74 -4.07
CA LEU A 62 9.24 -6.87 -5.00
C LEU A 62 9.23 -8.26 -5.64
N LEU A 63 9.46 -8.32 -6.95
CA LEU A 63 9.83 -9.52 -7.67
C LEU A 63 11.30 -9.37 -8.07
N TYR A 64 12.15 -10.32 -7.70
CA TYR A 64 13.57 -10.24 -8.01
C TYR A 64 14.23 -11.60 -8.25
N ASP A 65 15.43 -11.56 -8.84
CA ASP A 65 16.25 -12.72 -9.19
C ASP A 65 17.37 -12.95 -8.15
N VAL A 66 17.39 -14.13 -7.51
CA VAL A 66 18.36 -14.51 -6.49
C VAL A 66 19.70 -15.01 -7.04
N SER A 67 19.80 -15.31 -8.34
CA SER A 67 21.08 -15.68 -8.98
C SER A 67 22.09 -14.53 -8.92
N LEU A 68 21.59 -13.29 -8.81
CA LEU A 68 22.38 -12.09 -8.61
C LEU A 68 22.85 -11.97 -7.15
N LYS A 69 23.97 -12.61 -6.86
CA LYS A 69 24.59 -12.70 -5.52
C LYS A 69 24.59 -11.42 -4.67
N PRO A 70 24.90 -10.20 -5.17
CA PRO A 70 24.92 -9.02 -4.31
C PRO A 70 23.53 -8.56 -3.87
N LEU A 71 22.46 -8.92 -4.59
CA LEU A 71 21.13 -8.38 -4.37
C LEU A 71 20.57 -8.74 -3.00
N ARG A 72 20.75 -10.00 -2.58
CA ARG A 72 20.24 -10.46 -1.27
C ARG A 72 20.86 -9.67 -0.12
N THR A 73 22.16 -9.41 -0.18
CA THR A 73 22.87 -8.61 0.82
C THR A 73 22.38 -7.17 0.79
N GLN A 74 22.29 -6.56 -0.39
CA GLN A 74 21.79 -5.18 -0.54
C GLN A 74 20.36 -5.00 -0.02
N LEU A 75 19.48 -5.97 -0.26
CA LEU A 75 18.11 -5.97 0.27
C LEU A 75 18.09 -6.05 1.80
N VAL A 76 18.97 -6.85 2.41
CA VAL A 76 19.07 -6.95 3.87
C VAL A 76 19.65 -5.67 4.47
N ASP A 77 20.70 -5.12 3.86
CA ASP A 77 21.34 -3.88 4.33
C ASP A 77 20.36 -2.71 4.30
N LEU A 78 19.56 -2.57 3.23
CA LEU A 78 18.51 -1.56 3.13
C LEU A 78 17.39 -1.76 4.17
N GLN A 79 16.97 -3.00 4.41
CA GLN A 79 15.99 -3.29 5.47
C GLN A 79 16.52 -2.92 6.86
N GLN A 80 17.79 -3.19 7.13
CA GLN A 80 18.44 -2.81 8.38
C GLN A 80 18.59 -1.29 8.51
N GLN A 81 18.93 -0.59 7.43
CA GLN A 81 18.99 0.86 7.39
C GLN A 81 17.62 1.50 7.70
N TYR A 82 16.54 0.89 7.24
CA TYR A 82 15.16 1.37 7.42
C TYR A 82 14.37 0.52 8.42
N LEU A 83 15.02 0.04 9.48
CA LEU A 83 14.42 -0.85 10.49
C LEU A 83 13.17 -0.26 11.16
N ALA A 84 13.11 1.06 11.32
CA ALA A 84 11.95 1.73 11.89
C ALA A 84 10.73 1.75 10.95
N GLN A 85 10.98 1.72 9.63
CA GLN A 85 9.94 1.78 8.61
C GLN A 85 9.55 0.41 8.09
N VAL A 86 10.47 -0.56 8.04
CA VAL A 86 10.21 -1.93 7.59
C VAL A 86 9.86 -2.80 8.81
N ILE A 87 8.57 -3.06 8.98
CA ILE A 87 8.04 -3.79 10.14
C ILE A 87 8.27 -5.28 10.01
N SER A 88 8.00 -5.81 8.81
CA SER A 88 8.15 -7.23 8.53
C SER A 88 8.37 -7.46 7.04
N SER A 89 8.95 -8.61 6.72
CA SER A 89 9.17 -9.04 5.35
C SER A 89 8.85 -10.50 5.20
N LEU A 90 8.01 -10.82 4.21
CA LEU A 90 7.69 -12.17 3.79
C LEU A 90 8.41 -12.46 2.47
N HIS A 91 9.15 -13.56 2.43
CA HIS A 91 9.80 -14.05 1.22
C HIS A 91 9.13 -15.33 0.73
N ILE A 92 8.75 -15.34 -0.54
CA ILE A 92 8.08 -16.46 -1.20
C ILE A 92 8.95 -16.86 -2.38
N GLN A 93 9.55 -18.04 -2.30
CA GLN A 93 10.26 -18.63 -3.45
C GLN A 93 9.23 -19.00 -4.52
N LEU A 94 9.46 -18.53 -5.76
CA LEU A 94 8.65 -18.90 -6.91
C LEU A 94 9.36 -19.99 -7.72
N ASP A 95 9.12 -20.03 -9.03
CA ASP A 95 9.91 -20.85 -9.96
C ASP A 95 11.28 -20.22 -10.26
N ASP A 96 12.19 -21.07 -10.74
CA ASP A 96 13.57 -20.71 -11.06
C ASP A 96 14.29 -20.02 -9.87
N ASP A 97 15.16 -19.06 -10.19
CA ASP A 97 15.84 -18.16 -9.27
C ASP A 97 14.99 -16.92 -8.92
N LYS A 98 13.65 -16.98 -8.99
CA LYS A 98 12.79 -15.81 -8.67
C LYS A 98 12.22 -15.87 -7.26
N VAL A 99 12.16 -14.72 -6.61
CA VAL A 99 11.52 -14.53 -5.30
C VAL A 99 10.54 -13.37 -5.36
N LEU A 100 9.36 -13.59 -4.79
CA LEU A 100 8.43 -12.53 -4.43
C LEU A 100 8.64 -12.17 -2.96
N GLN A 101 8.95 -10.92 -2.69
CA GLN A 101 9.07 -10.38 -1.33
C GLN A 101 7.97 -9.36 -1.10
N VAL A 102 7.28 -9.47 0.04
CA VAL A 102 6.27 -8.50 0.47
C VAL A 102 6.73 -7.92 1.81
N MET A 103 7.05 -6.63 1.81
CA MET A 103 7.45 -5.90 3.01
C MET A 103 6.28 -5.08 3.53
N LEU A 104 5.97 -5.25 4.81
CA LEU A 104 5.03 -4.40 5.54
C LEU A 104 5.80 -3.18 6.04
N MET A 105 5.34 -1.99 5.69
CA MET A 105 6.00 -0.73 6.01
C MET A 105 5.09 0.23 6.77
N GLN A 106 5.68 1.11 7.57
CA GLN A 106 4.99 2.23 8.25
C GLN A 106 5.91 3.45 8.32
N GLY A 107 5.33 4.63 8.14
CA GLY A 107 6.08 5.88 8.21
C GLY A 107 5.37 7.01 7.49
N VAL A 108 6.02 8.16 7.42
CA VAL A 108 5.54 9.30 6.64
C VAL A 108 5.46 8.90 5.16
N SER A 109 4.39 9.28 4.47
CA SER A 109 4.15 8.86 3.09
C SER A 109 5.29 9.20 2.11
N SER A 110 5.92 10.37 2.24
CA SER A 110 7.09 10.76 1.44
C SER A 110 8.30 9.87 1.71
N ASP A 111 8.58 9.57 2.97
CA ASP A 111 9.67 8.66 3.37
C ASP A 111 9.42 7.25 2.81
N LEU A 112 8.22 6.71 2.96
CA LEU A 112 7.87 5.38 2.44
C LEU A 112 8.05 5.30 0.92
N LYS A 113 7.65 6.34 0.18
CA LYS A 113 7.88 6.46 -1.26
C LYS A 113 9.37 6.48 -1.57
N ALA A 114 10.16 7.33 -0.90
CA ALA A 114 11.60 7.44 -1.12
C ALA A 114 12.35 6.13 -0.81
N ILE A 115 11.99 5.46 0.29
CA ILE A 115 12.55 4.16 0.67
C ILE A 115 12.20 3.12 -0.40
N SER A 116 10.93 3.05 -0.83
CA SER A 116 10.51 2.08 -1.85
C SER A 116 11.28 2.24 -3.17
N GLN A 117 11.57 3.48 -3.58
CA GLN A 117 12.34 3.75 -4.79
C GLN A 117 13.77 3.21 -4.69
N GLN A 118 14.40 3.26 -3.51
CA GLN A 118 15.74 2.69 -3.31
C GLN A 118 15.74 1.17 -3.45
N PHE A 119 14.74 0.49 -2.88
CA PHE A 119 14.55 -0.95 -3.05
C PHE A 119 14.33 -1.31 -4.53
N ILE A 120 13.43 -0.59 -5.21
CA ILE A 120 13.08 -0.85 -6.61
C ILE A 120 14.26 -0.60 -7.55
N ALA A 121 15.15 0.34 -7.22
CA ALA A 121 16.32 0.68 -8.01
C ALA A 121 17.48 -0.34 -7.90
N LEU A 122 17.40 -1.31 -6.98
CA LEU A 122 18.45 -2.31 -6.83
C LEU A 122 18.55 -3.20 -8.08
N LYS A 123 19.79 -3.41 -8.54
CA LYS A 123 20.07 -4.26 -9.70
C LYS A 123 19.65 -5.70 -9.40
N GLY A 124 18.70 -6.20 -10.18
CA GLY A 124 18.15 -7.54 -10.05
C GLY A 124 16.72 -7.59 -9.51
N VAL A 125 16.19 -6.43 -9.09
CA VAL A 125 14.74 -6.25 -8.96
C VAL A 125 14.13 -6.17 -10.35
N ILE A 126 13.19 -7.09 -10.62
CA ILE A 126 12.48 -7.22 -11.88
C ILE A 126 11.27 -6.28 -11.89
N LYS A 127 10.54 -6.23 -10.77
CA LYS A 127 9.37 -5.36 -10.59
C LYS A 127 9.25 -4.99 -9.12
N GLY A 128 8.80 -3.78 -8.84
CA GLY A 128 8.31 -3.45 -7.50
C GLY A 128 7.11 -2.51 -7.52
N HIS A 129 6.30 -2.60 -6.48
CA HIS A 129 5.07 -1.83 -6.31
C HIS A 129 4.91 -1.47 -4.84
N LEU A 130 4.70 -0.19 -4.55
CA LEU A 130 4.32 0.31 -3.23
C LEU A 130 2.82 0.60 -3.24
N GLU A 131 2.09 -0.04 -2.34
CA GLU A 131 0.70 0.29 -2.02
C GLU A 131 0.66 0.97 -0.66
N LEU A 132 -0.02 2.12 -0.55
CA LEU A 132 -0.19 2.87 0.70
C LEU A 132 -1.65 2.85 1.14
N MET A 133 -1.89 2.87 2.45
CA MET A 133 -3.22 2.90 3.05
C MET A 133 -3.28 3.97 4.13
N ASP A 134 -4.42 4.65 4.26
CA ASP A 134 -4.76 5.61 5.34
C ASP A 134 -5.09 4.90 6.66
N ALA A 135 -4.24 3.94 7.03
CA ALA A 135 -4.30 3.29 8.32
C ALA A 135 -3.00 3.58 9.07
N VAL A 136 -3.13 3.80 10.38
CA VAL A 136 -1.98 3.92 11.27
C VAL A 136 -1.91 2.62 12.06
N MET A 137 -0.81 1.88 11.93
CA MET A 137 -0.57 0.77 12.84
C MET A 137 -0.37 1.36 14.24
N PRO A 138 -0.98 0.78 15.30
CA PRO A 138 -0.78 1.26 16.65
C PRO A 138 0.72 1.36 16.96
N PRO A 139 1.16 2.44 17.64
CA PRO A 139 2.57 2.64 17.91
C PRO A 139 3.13 1.41 18.63
N ILE A 140 4.23 0.86 18.10
CA ILE A 140 4.98 -0.19 18.79
C ILE A 140 5.51 0.44 20.07
N ALA A 141 5.06 -0.05 21.23
CA ALA A 141 5.57 0.40 22.51
C ALA A 141 7.10 0.21 22.51
N GLN A 142 7.85 1.28 22.71
CA GLN A 142 9.29 1.17 22.88
C GLN A 142 9.53 0.40 24.17
N ASN A 143 10.31 -0.69 24.11
CA ASN A 143 10.86 -1.28 25.32
C ASN A 143 11.87 -0.29 25.88
N THR A 144 11.49 0.39 26.96
CA THR A 144 12.38 1.23 27.77
C THR A 144 13.46 0.40 28.44
#